data_AF-A0A1F8GYZ7-F1
#
_entry.id   AF-A0A1F8GYZ7-F1
#
_cell.length_a   1.000
_cell.length_b   1.000
_cell.length_c   1.000
_cell.angle_alpha   90.00
_cell.angle_beta   90.00
_cell.angle_gamma   90.00
#
_symmetry.space_group_name_H-M   'P 1'
#
loop_
_entity.id
_entity.type
_entity.pdbx_description
1 polymer ?
#
loop_
_entity_poly.entity_id
_entity_poly.type
_entity_poly.pdbx_seq_one_letter_code
_entity_poly.pdbx_strand_id
1 'polypeptide(L)'
;MTIREKIHNFFEAPDTIAAKAVQFVIVLLILFSVAFVVIEQWYGAYFLAHKSFFQITEHSILAAFTVEYILRLSTAPIKWKFAVKPLNLIDFVAVFPNYLEFLLPIFINTTELRVLRLIRLLRFSRILRAFKLFRYGEFFKRVLRYRGTILEAITPILLLVISIKGGVWILEHHDRWIQDPSLGDLFAIIGFALGIILSQKISSTYDKFLEVETTIVRLSSTLTSLGEILDRTPNRNGRKACQTWARDFLLLLKDPGANNHDIYRANMSLYQAIRSDENVPGDLHMTWLSITNDATFCLSKKARLTPRAYDLLLQQATVLYLVLIALFIPGLTGMISVFIAAYILYGMYYLTQDLDSIVGGEYQLINIDISELEQIASEPREDV
;
A
#
# COMPACT_ATOMS: atom_id res chain seq x y z
N MET A 1 3.41 28.22 -18.33
CA MET A 1 3.57 26.80 -18.69
C MET A 1 3.79 26.67 -20.19
N THR A 2 4.95 26.14 -20.58
CA THR A 2 5.24 25.80 -21.98
C THR A 2 4.34 24.63 -22.45
N ILE A 3 4.10 24.49 -23.76
CA ILE A 3 3.29 23.37 -24.32
C ILE A 3 3.85 22.01 -23.87
N ARG A 4 5.18 21.90 -23.78
CA ARG A 4 5.90 20.74 -23.26
C ARG A 4 5.53 20.41 -21.82
N GLU A 5 5.52 21.41 -20.93
CA GLU A 5 5.11 21.23 -19.52
C GLU A 5 3.65 20.84 -19.40
N LYS A 6 2.76 21.42 -20.22
CA LYS A 6 1.33 21.06 -20.22
C LYS A 6 1.14 19.59 -20.61
N ILE A 7 1.82 19.11 -21.65
CA ILE A 7 1.72 17.70 -22.07
C ILE A 7 2.40 16.78 -21.04
N HIS A 8 3.52 17.19 -20.46
CA HIS A 8 4.17 16.42 -19.40
C HIS A 8 3.26 16.25 -18.18
N ASN A 9 2.66 17.34 -17.70
CA ASN A 9 1.72 17.30 -16.59
C ASN A 9 0.44 16.54 -16.95
N PHE A 10 -0.04 16.63 -18.19
CA PHE A 10 -1.20 15.86 -18.65
C PHE A 10 -1.02 14.34 -18.46
N PHE A 11 0.20 13.82 -18.65
CA PHE A 11 0.47 12.39 -18.51
C PHE A 11 0.96 11.97 -17.12
N GLU A 12 1.75 12.80 -16.44
CA GLU A 12 2.35 12.47 -15.13
C GLU A 12 1.47 12.91 -13.93
N ALA A 13 0.72 14.01 -14.07
CA ALA A 13 -0.18 14.57 -13.05
C ALA A 13 -1.58 14.86 -13.64
N PRO A 14 -2.35 13.80 -13.95
CA PRO A 14 -3.60 13.90 -14.71
C PRO A 14 -4.76 14.43 -13.86
N ASP A 15 -4.84 15.74 -13.68
CA ASP A 15 -5.92 16.39 -12.92
C ASP A 15 -7.16 16.71 -13.79
N THR A 16 -6.95 16.89 -15.09
CA THR A 16 -8.02 17.26 -16.04
C THR A 16 -8.90 16.06 -16.43
N ILE A 17 -10.17 16.33 -16.79
CA ILE A 17 -11.12 15.31 -17.27
C ILE A 17 -10.58 14.60 -18.51
N ALA A 18 -9.97 15.35 -19.44
CA ALA A 18 -9.36 14.80 -20.65
C ALA A 18 -8.19 13.86 -20.33
N ALA A 19 -7.33 14.21 -19.36
CA ALA A 19 -6.24 13.34 -18.93
C ALA A 19 -6.77 12.03 -18.33
N LYS A 20 -7.80 12.10 -17.50
CA LYS A 20 -8.46 10.91 -16.93
C LYS A 20 -9.11 10.04 -18.01
N ALA A 21 -9.75 10.63 -19.01
CA ALA A 21 -10.32 9.89 -20.14
C ALA A 21 -9.25 9.16 -20.95
N VAL A 22 -8.11 9.81 -21.22
CA VAL A 22 -6.98 9.17 -21.90
C VAL A 22 -6.42 8.01 -21.07
N GLN A 23 -6.26 8.17 -19.75
CA GLN A 23 -5.83 7.07 -18.88
C GLN A 23 -6.81 5.88 -18.90
N PHE A 24 -8.11 6.16 -18.84
CA PHE A 24 -9.16 5.14 -18.94
C PHE A 24 -9.07 4.36 -20.26
N VAL A 25 -8.94 5.08 -21.39
CA VAL A 25 -8.78 4.47 -22.71
C VAL A 25 -7.53 3.60 -22.77
N ILE A 26 -6.39 4.08 -22.26
CA ILE A 26 -5.15 3.28 -22.27
C ILE A 26 -5.30 2.00 -21.43
N VAL A 27 -5.90 2.09 -20.25
CA VAL A 27 -6.18 0.91 -19.41
C VAL A 27 -7.06 -0.09 -20.15
N LEU A 28 -8.12 0.37 -20.80
CA LEU A 28 -9.02 -0.46 -21.59
C LEU A 28 -8.31 -1.11 -22.79
N LEU A 29 -7.41 -0.40 -23.47
CA LEU A 29 -6.55 -0.96 -24.53
C LEU A 29 -5.59 -2.03 -24.00
N ILE A 30 -5.05 -1.86 -22.79
CA ILE A 30 -4.22 -2.89 -22.15
C ILE A 30 -5.05 -4.15 -21.88
N LEU A 31 -6.24 -3.99 -21.28
CA LEU A 31 -7.13 -5.12 -20.99
C LEU A 31 -7.53 -5.87 -22.25
N PHE A 32 -7.89 -5.16 -23.32
CA PHE A 32 -8.19 -5.79 -24.61
C PHE A 32 -6.98 -6.50 -25.21
N SER A 33 -5.79 -5.89 -25.15
CA SER A 33 -4.57 -6.53 -25.62
C SER A 33 -4.29 -7.84 -24.91
N VAL A 34 -4.46 -7.89 -23.59
CA VAL A 34 -4.27 -9.11 -22.80
C VAL A 34 -5.36 -10.14 -23.13
N ALA A 35 -6.63 -9.71 -23.21
CA ALA A 35 -7.73 -10.58 -23.58
C ALA A 35 -7.53 -11.22 -24.96
N PHE A 36 -6.98 -10.48 -25.92
CA PHE A 36 -6.68 -11.00 -27.26
C PHE A 36 -5.60 -12.07 -27.24
N VAL A 37 -4.56 -11.90 -26.41
CA VAL A 37 -3.56 -12.96 -26.21
C VAL A 37 -4.22 -14.20 -25.63
N VAL A 38 -5.11 -14.06 -24.65
CA VAL A 38 -5.87 -15.19 -24.08
C VAL A 38 -6.74 -15.86 -25.15
N ILE A 39 -7.47 -15.10 -25.96
CA ILE A 39 -8.29 -15.63 -27.06
C ILE A 39 -7.43 -16.36 -28.08
N GLU A 40 -6.28 -15.81 -28.46
CA GLU A 40 -5.35 -16.43 -29.42
C GLU A 40 -4.84 -17.78 -28.91
N GLN A 41 -4.58 -17.92 -27.60
CA GLN A 41 -4.11 -19.18 -27.01
C GLN A 41 -5.24 -20.20 -26.82
N TRP A 42 -6.36 -19.79 -26.20
CA TRP A 42 -7.42 -20.70 -25.76
C TRP A 42 -8.44 -21.01 -26.85
N TYR A 43 -8.65 -20.06 -27.76
CA TYR A 43 -9.66 -20.13 -28.83
C TYR A 43 -9.02 -19.89 -30.20
N GLY A 44 -7.90 -20.56 -30.47
CA GLY A 44 -7.10 -20.37 -31.69
C GLY A 44 -7.89 -20.52 -33.00
N ALA A 45 -8.87 -21.44 -33.05
CA ALA A 45 -9.74 -21.60 -34.24
C ALA A 45 -10.60 -20.35 -34.51
N TYR A 46 -11.16 -19.73 -33.46
CA TYR A 46 -11.93 -18.50 -33.58
C TYR A 46 -11.04 -17.31 -33.97
N PHE A 47 -9.84 -17.24 -33.38
CA PHE A 47 -8.84 -16.24 -33.73
C PHE A 47 -8.43 -16.33 -35.20
N LEU A 48 -8.20 -17.53 -35.72
CA LEU A 48 -7.84 -17.75 -37.13
C LEU A 48 -9.00 -17.36 -38.08
N ALA A 49 -10.25 -17.63 -37.70
CA ALA A 49 -11.42 -17.24 -38.49
C ALA A 49 -11.57 -15.70 -38.63
N HIS A 50 -11.20 -14.95 -37.60
CA HIS A 50 -11.30 -13.48 -37.57
C HIS A 50 -9.93 -12.78 -37.56
N LYS A 51 -8.91 -13.45 -38.11
CA LYS A 51 -7.50 -13.04 -37.98
C LYS A 51 -7.26 -11.57 -38.37
N SER A 52 -7.85 -11.11 -39.48
CA SER A 52 -7.68 -9.73 -39.95
C SER A 52 -8.17 -8.69 -38.94
N PHE A 53 -9.31 -8.93 -38.29
CA PHE A 53 -9.86 -8.04 -37.27
C PHE A 53 -8.94 -7.94 -36.05
N PHE A 54 -8.48 -9.10 -35.55
CA PHE A 54 -7.55 -9.15 -34.42
C PHE A 54 -6.22 -8.46 -34.75
N GLN A 55 -5.67 -8.68 -35.95
CA GLN A 55 -4.41 -8.06 -36.38
C GLN A 55 -4.51 -6.54 -36.51
N ILE A 56 -5.57 -6.02 -37.17
CA ILE A 56 -5.76 -4.57 -37.31
C ILE A 56 -5.89 -3.89 -35.95
N THR A 57 -6.67 -4.49 -35.06
CA THR A 57 -6.88 -3.96 -33.71
C THR A 57 -5.58 -4.00 -32.90
N GLU A 58 -4.84 -5.09 -32.98
CA GLU A 58 -3.55 -5.27 -32.32
C GLU A 58 -2.51 -4.24 -32.78
N HIS A 59 -2.43 -3.97 -34.09
CA HIS A 59 -1.57 -2.93 -34.64
C HIS A 59 -2.02 -1.52 -34.23
N SER A 60 -3.33 -1.30 -34.11
CA SER A 60 -3.89 -0.04 -33.62
C SER A 60 -3.55 0.21 -32.14
N ILE A 61 -3.63 -0.83 -31.30
CA ILE A 61 -3.21 -0.78 -29.89
C ILE A 61 -1.71 -0.50 -29.79
N LEU A 62 -0.89 -1.21 -30.58
CA LEU A 62 0.55 -0.99 -30.63
C LEU A 62 0.86 0.46 -31.00
N ALA A 63 0.22 1.00 -32.04
CA ALA A 63 0.39 2.39 -32.46
C ALA A 63 0.02 3.36 -31.34
N ALA A 64 -1.09 3.15 -30.63
CA ALA A 64 -1.49 3.97 -29.51
C ALA A 64 -0.44 3.97 -28.37
N PHE A 65 0.10 2.80 -28.02
CA PHE A 65 1.15 2.69 -27.00
C PHE A 65 2.49 3.32 -27.44
N THR A 66 2.85 3.19 -28.72
CA THR A 66 4.02 3.86 -29.27
C THR A 66 3.86 5.37 -29.19
N VAL A 67 2.71 5.91 -29.61
CA VAL A 67 2.41 7.35 -29.56
C VAL A 67 2.48 7.85 -28.12
N GLU A 68 1.84 7.15 -27.19
CA GLU A 68 1.90 7.45 -25.75
C GLU A 68 3.35 7.52 -25.25
N TYR A 69 4.17 6.50 -25.56
CA TYR A 69 5.56 6.45 -25.13
C TYR A 69 6.41 7.58 -25.73
N ILE A 70 6.27 7.84 -27.03
CA ILE A 70 7.00 8.91 -27.73
C ILE A 70 6.60 10.28 -27.17
N LEU A 71 5.31 10.54 -26.94
CA LEU A 71 4.84 11.79 -26.36
C LEU A 71 5.45 12.03 -24.98
N ARG A 72 5.49 11.02 -24.12
CA ARG A 72 6.14 11.13 -22.80
C ARG A 72 7.65 11.33 -22.91
N LEU A 73 8.34 10.57 -23.77
CA LEU A 73 9.77 10.69 -23.97
C LEU A 73 10.16 12.07 -24.53
N SER A 74 9.35 12.62 -25.45
CA SER A 74 9.59 13.93 -26.06
C SER A 74 9.39 15.09 -25.09
N THR A 75 8.48 14.92 -24.12
CA THR A 75 8.14 15.95 -23.13
C THR A 75 9.02 15.89 -21.89
N ALA A 76 9.63 14.74 -21.60
CA ALA A 76 10.51 14.54 -20.45
C ALA A 76 11.69 15.53 -20.40
N PRO A 77 12.05 16.05 -19.22
CA PRO A 77 13.12 17.05 -19.05
C PRO A 77 14.47 16.55 -19.57
N ILE A 78 14.84 15.30 -19.24
CA ILE A 78 16.07 14.63 -19.66
C ILE A 78 15.71 13.24 -20.20
N LYS A 79 15.82 13.04 -21.51
CA LYS A 79 15.37 11.83 -22.24
C LYS A 79 16.02 10.54 -21.71
N TRP A 80 17.34 10.57 -21.48
CA TRP A 80 18.08 9.40 -20.99
C TRP A 80 17.63 8.99 -19.58
N LYS A 81 17.54 9.96 -18.66
CA LYS A 81 17.03 9.72 -17.30
C LYS A 81 15.59 9.24 -17.32
N PHE A 82 14.78 9.68 -18.29
CA PHE A 82 13.44 9.17 -18.48
C PHE A 82 13.47 7.69 -18.92
N ALA A 83 14.21 7.35 -19.97
CA ALA A 83 14.24 5.98 -20.52
C ALA A 83 14.70 4.92 -19.50
N VAL A 84 15.61 5.26 -18.58
CA VAL A 84 16.16 4.31 -17.58
C VAL A 84 15.23 4.11 -16.37
N LYS A 85 14.20 4.94 -16.17
CA LYS A 85 13.25 4.74 -15.05
C LYS A 85 12.46 3.43 -15.23
N PRO A 86 12.24 2.62 -14.17
CA PRO A 86 11.58 1.32 -14.27
C PRO A 86 10.21 1.34 -14.97
N LEU A 87 9.33 2.30 -14.63
CA LEU A 87 8.01 2.42 -15.27
C LEU A 87 8.10 2.78 -16.76
N ASN A 88 9.13 3.54 -17.16
CA ASN A 88 9.35 3.92 -18.56
C ASN A 88 9.99 2.78 -19.34
N LEU A 89 10.79 1.95 -18.68
CA LEU A 89 11.30 0.71 -19.26
C LEU A 89 10.16 -0.29 -19.52
N ILE A 90 9.17 -0.38 -18.62
CA ILE A 90 7.96 -1.20 -18.83
C ILE A 90 7.20 -0.72 -20.08
N ASP A 91 6.99 0.58 -20.23
CA ASP A 91 6.33 1.13 -21.42
C ASP A 91 7.09 0.79 -22.71
N PHE A 92 8.42 0.81 -22.68
CA PHE A 92 9.27 0.43 -23.80
C PHE A 92 9.17 -1.07 -24.12
N VAL A 93 9.32 -1.92 -23.10
CA VAL A 93 9.25 -3.39 -23.23
C VAL A 93 7.88 -3.87 -23.71
N ALA A 94 6.81 -3.13 -23.42
CA ALA A 94 5.47 -3.45 -23.90
C ALA A 94 5.29 -3.27 -25.43
N VAL A 95 6.11 -2.40 -26.03
CA VAL A 95 6.01 -2.00 -27.45
C VAL A 95 7.12 -2.64 -28.29
N PHE A 96 8.34 -2.67 -27.77
CA PHE A 96 9.56 -3.09 -28.45
C PHE A 96 9.50 -4.47 -29.13
N PRO A 97 8.96 -5.53 -28.50
CA PRO A 97 8.97 -6.86 -29.11
C PRO A 97 8.16 -6.96 -30.40
N ASN A 98 7.10 -6.17 -30.55
CA ASN A 98 6.30 -6.18 -31.78
C ASN A 98 7.07 -5.55 -32.94
N TYR A 99 7.84 -4.49 -32.67
CA TYR A 99 8.75 -3.93 -33.67
C TYR A 99 9.84 -4.94 -34.06
N LEU A 100 10.36 -5.73 -33.11
CA LEU A 100 11.25 -6.84 -33.46
C LEU A 100 10.56 -7.88 -34.33
N GLU A 101 9.30 -8.24 -34.03
CA GLU A 101 8.53 -9.17 -34.87
C GLU A 101 8.41 -8.70 -36.33
N PHE A 102 8.24 -7.40 -36.55
CA PHE A 102 8.16 -6.81 -37.89
C PHE A 102 9.52 -6.69 -38.59
N LEU A 103 10.58 -6.33 -37.86
CA LEU A 103 11.89 -6.03 -38.44
C LEU A 103 12.70 -7.30 -38.70
N LEU A 104 12.64 -8.31 -37.84
CA LEU A 104 13.45 -9.53 -37.97
C LEU A 104 13.29 -10.25 -39.32
N PRO A 105 12.07 -10.42 -39.89
CA PRO A 105 11.89 -11.03 -41.21
C PRO A 105 12.51 -10.23 -42.36
N ILE A 106 12.73 -8.93 -42.18
CA ILE A 106 13.30 -8.04 -43.21
C ILE A 106 14.82 -8.14 -43.23
N PHE A 107 15.45 -8.28 -42.06
CA PHE A 107 16.91 -8.32 -41.92
C PHE A 107 17.51 -9.73 -41.97
N ILE A 108 16.71 -10.77 -41.76
CA ILE A 108 17.18 -12.16 -41.68
C ILE A 108 16.44 -12.99 -42.71
N ASN A 109 17.19 -13.67 -43.60
CA ASN A 109 16.60 -14.61 -44.56
C ASN A 109 15.77 -15.67 -43.81
N THR A 110 14.47 -15.72 -44.14
CA THR A 110 13.39 -16.39 -43.40
C THR A 110 13.39 -17.92 -43.48
N THR A 111 14.38 -18.52 -44.14
CA THR A 111 14.53 -19.98 -44.29
C THR A 111 15.03 -20.69 -43.02
N GLU A 112 15.59 -19.95 -42.07
CA GLU A 112 16.07 -20.51 -40.81
C GLU A 112 14.90 -20.80 -39.84
N LEU A 113 14.60 -22.08 -39.62
CA LEU A 113 13.59 -22.55 -38.65
C LEU A 113 13.78 -21.93 -37.23
N ARG A 114 15.00 -21.51 -36.91
CA ARG A 114 15.34 -20.83 -35.66
C ARG A 114 14.73 -19.42 -35.56
N VAL A 115 14.69 -18.67 -36.66
CA VAL A 115 14.13 -17.31 -36.71
C VAL A 115 12.61 -17.36 -36.56
N LEU A 116 11.97 -18.30 -37.26
CA LEU A 116 10.53 -18.53 -37.14
C LEU A 116 10.12 -18.92 -35.70
N ARG A 117 10.98 -19.67 -35.00
CA ARG A 117 10.78 -20.01 -33.58
C ARG A 117 10.89 -18.77 -32.68
N LEU A 118 11.88 -17.90 -32.90
CA LEU A 118 12.04 -16.66 -32.14
C LEU A 118 10.87 -15.70 -32.35
N ILE A 119 10.41 -15.52 -33.59
CA ILE A 119 9.22 -14.72 -33.93
C ILE A 119 7.99 -15.23 -33.17
N ARG A 120 7.80 -16.56 -33.12
CA ARG A 120 6.71 -17.15 -32.34
C ARG A 120 6.83 -16.85 -30.84
N LEU A 121 8.04 -16.80 -30.29
CA LEU A 121 8.26 -16.43 -28.89
C LEU A 121 7.97 -14.94 -28.62
N LEU A 122 8.32 -14.06 -29.57
CA LEU A 122 8.05 -12.61 -29.44
C LEU A 122 6.56 -12.32 -29.36
N ARG A 123 5.69 -13.13 -29.97
CA ARG A 123 4.23 -12.98 -29.82
C ARG A 123 3.75 -13.08 -28.38
N PHE A 124 4.40 -13.89 -27.54
CA PHE A 124 4.02 -14.04 -26.13
C PHE A 124 4.41 -12.82 -25.30
N SER A 125 5.44 -12.11 -25.70
CA SER A 125 5.86 -10.88 -25.01
C SER A 125 4.79 -9.78 -25.00
N ARG A 126 3.72 -9.90 -25.81
CA ARG A 126 2.54 -9.03 -25.70
C ARG A 126 1.91 -9.08 -24.32
N ILE A 127 2.04 -10.17 -23.56
CA ILE A 127 1.62 -10.22 -22.15
C ILE A 127 2.38 -9.21 -21.28
N LEU A 128 3.59 -8.82 -21.68
CA LEU A 128 4.38 -7.81 -20.97
C LEU A 128 3.65 -6.44 -20.95
N ARG A 129 2.68 -6.21 -21.84
CA ARG A 129 1.82 -5.04 -21.81
C ARG A 129 0.93 -4.99 -20.57
N ALA A 130 0.61 -6.13 -19.94
CA ALA A 130 -0.12 -6.17 -18.67
C ALA A 130 0.65 -5.41 -17.57
N PHE A 131 1.99 -5.44 -17.59
CA PHE A 131 2.80 -4.64 -16.66
C PHE A 131 2.60 -3.13 -16.86
N LYS A 132 2.07 -2.64 -17.99
CA LYS A 132 1.71 -1.21 -18.07
C LYS A 132 0.63 -0.84 -17.05
N LEU A 133 -0.22 -1.77 -16.59
CA LEU A 133 -1.25 -1.52 -15.57
C LEU A 133 -0.67 -0.97 -14.27
N PHE A 134 0.59 -1.26 -13.95
CA PHE A 134 1.28 -0.70 -12.78
C PHE A 134 1.29 0.81 -12.73
N ARG A 135 1.62 1.43 -13.87
CA ARG A 135 1.65 2.88 -13.98
C ARG A 135 0.27 3.48 -13.72
N TYR A 136 -0.78 2.73 -14.07
CA TYR A 136 -2.16 3.14 -13.90
C TYR A 136 -2.75 2.77 -12.53
N GLY A 137 -1.94 2.26 -11.58
CA GLY A 137 -2.37 2.01 -10.19
C GLY A 137 -2.99 3.25 -9.54
N GLU A 138 -2.36 4.41 -9.67
CA GLU A 138 -2.89 5.70 -9.17
C GLU A 138 -4.18 6.15 -9.88
N PHE A 139 -4.40 5.70 -11.12
CA PHE A 139 -5.68 5.91 -11.79
C PHE A 139 -6.78 5.03 -11.17
N PHE A 140 -6.49 3.75 -10.92
CA PHE A 140 -7.44 2.86 -10.23
C PHE A 140 -7.84 3.40 -8.85
N LYS A 141 -6.88 3.90 -8.06
CA LYS A 141 -7.14 4.54 -6.75
C LYS A 141 -8.15 5.68 -6.84
N ARG A 142 -7.99 6.54 -7.85
CA ARG A 142 -8.87 7.72 -8.05
C ARG A 142 -10.24 7.35 -8.61
N VAL A 143 -10.31 6.37 -9.51
CA VAL A 143 -11.58 5.97 -10.14
C VAL A 143 -12.47 5.20 -9.19
N LEU A 144 -11.92 4.20 -8.49
CA LEU A 144 -12.70 3.37 -7.58
C LEU A 144 -12.94 4.06 -6.22
N ARG A 145 -12.38 5.27 -6.02
CA ARG A 145 -12.61 6.14 -4.84
C ARG A 145 -12.38 5.46 -3.48
N TYR A 146 -11.52 4.44 -3.42
CA TYR A 146 -11.25 3.70 -2.19
C TYR A 146 -10.10 4.31 -1.37
N ARG A 147 -9.97 5.64 -1.36
CA ARG A 147 -8.89 6.32 -0.62
C ARG A 147 -8.99 6.01 0.88
N GLY A 148 -7.87 5.73 1.53
CA GLY A 148 -7.85 5.36 2.96
C GLY A 148 -8.42 3.97 3.23
N THR A 149 -8.35 3.05 2.27
CA THR A 149 -8.73 1.64 2.46
C THR A 149 -7.54 0.72 2.19
N ILE A 150 -7.61 -0.51 2.70
CA ILE A 150 -6.61 -1.56 2.42
C ILE A 150 -6.45 -1.79 0.91
N LEU A 151 -7.54 -1.68 0.14
CA LEU A 151 -7.53 -1.79 -1.32
C LEU A 151 -6.56 -0.80 -1.98
N GLU A 152 -6.40 0.40 -1.42
CA GLU A 152 -5.46 1.39 -1.92
C GLU A 152 -4.01 0.91 -1.84
N ALA A 153 -3.63 0.32 -0.71
CA ALA A 153 -2.28 -0.16 -0.46
C ALA A 153 -1.96 -1.41 -1.29
N ILE A 154 -2.90 -2.35 -1.41
CA ILE A 154 -2.65 -3.64 -2.07
C ILE A 154 -2.83 -3.64 -3.59
N THR A 155 -3.57 -2.69 -4.18
CA THR A 155 -3.85 -2.64 -5.63
C THR A 155 -2.60 -2.80 -6.51
N PRO A 156 -1.48 -2.06 -6.32
CA PRO A 156 -0.30 -2.25 -7.15
C PRO A 156 0.28 -3.66 -7.05
N ILE A 157 0.24 -4.26 -5.86
CA ILE A 157 0.72 -5.62 -5.62
C ILE A 157 -0.21 -6.64 -6.28
N LEU A 158 -1.53 -6.47 -6.16
CA LEU A 158 -2.51 -7.31 -6.85
C LEU A 158 -2.28 -7.32 -8.37
N LEU A 159 -2.11 -6.13 -8.96
CA LEU A 159 -1.81 -6.02 -10.39
C LEU A 159 -0.50 -6.73 -10.76
N LEU A 160 0.50 -6.76 -9.88
CA LEU A 160 1.74 -7.51 -10.08
C LEU A 160 1.53 -8.99 -10.15
N VAL A 161 0.97 -9.56 -9.09
CA VAL A 161 0.91 -11.01 -9.00
C VAL A 161 -0.05 -11.57 -10.05
N ILE A 162 -1.13 -10.84 -10.38
CA ILE A 162 -2.02 -11.19 -11.50
C ILE A 162 -1.30 -11.11 -12.85
N SER A 163 -0.52 -10.05 -13.11
CA SER A 163 0.23 -9.92 -14.38
C SER A 163 1.27 -11.01 -14.55
N ILE A 164 2.00 -11.35 -13.48
CA ILE A 164 2.94 -12.48 -13.47
C ILE A 164 2.19 -13.79 -13.71
N LYS A 165 1.09 -14.02 -12.99
CA LYS A 165 0.30 -15.25 -13.15
C LYS A 165 -0.28 -15.40 -14.55
N GLY A 166 -0.77 -14.31 -15.14
CA GLY A 166 -1.24 -14.31 -16.53
C GLY A 166 -0.15 -14.72 -17.53
N GLY A 167 1.09 -14.29 -17.30
CA GLY A 167 2.26 -14.75 -18.06
C GLY A 167 2.53 -16.25 -17.89
N VAL A 168 2.51 -16.74 -16.64
CA VAL A 168 2.73 -18.17 -16.33
C VAL A 168 1.63 -19.04 -16.93
N TRP A 169 0.37 -18.63 -16.83
CA TRP A 169 -0.78 -19.39 -17.33
C TRP A 169 -0.71 -19.66 -18.84
N ILE A 170 -0.11 -18.74 -19.61
CA ILE A 170 0.16 -18.95 -21.02
C ILE A 170 1.28 -19.96 -21.25
N LEU A 171 2.34 -19.92 -20.42
CA LEU A 171 3.43 -20.91 -20.49
C LEU A 171 2.94 -22.32 -20.11
N GLU A 172 2.00 -22.41 -19.18
CA GLU A 172 1.35 -23.68 -18.79
C GLU A 172 0.63 -24.34 -19.98
N HIS A 173 0.06 -23.56 -20.90
CA HIS A 173 -0.61 -24.09 -22.10
C HIS A 173 0.35 -24.78 -23.09
N HIS A 174 1.66 -24.53 -22.98
CA HIS A 174 2.66 -25.08 -23.91
C HIS A 174 3.31 -26.40 -23.43
N ASP A 175 2.69 -27.12 -22.49
CA ASP A 175 3.13 -28.43 -21.95
C ASP A 175 4.58 -28.49 -21.42
N ARG A 176 5.22 -27.32 -21.21
CA ARG A 176 6.60 -27.20 -20.72
C ARG A 176 6.71 -26.82 -19.26
N TRP A 177 5.57 -26.62 -18.60
CA TRP A 177 5.53 -26.18 -17.22
C TRP A 177 5.35 -27.37 -16.28
N ILE A 178 6.02 -27.32 -15.13
CA ILE A 178 5.96 -28.40 -14.14
C ILE A 178 4.56 -28.40 -13.52
N GLN A 179 3.78 -29.44 -13.83
CA GLN A 179 2.47 -29.69 -13.25
C GLN A 179 2.58 -30.91 -12.34
N ASP A 180 2.88 -30.67 -11.07
CA ASP A 180 2.85 -31.71 -10.04
C ASP A 180 1.70 -31.40 -9.07
N PRO A 181 0.65 -32.24 -9.01
CA PRO A 181 -0.47 -32.05 -8.09
C PRO A 181 -0.04 -31.94 -6.63
N SER A 182 1.04 -32.61 -6.23
CA SER A 182 1.53 -32.60 -4.84
C SER A 182 2.04 -31.22 -4.38
N LEU A 183 2.45 -30.37 -5.33
CA LEU A 183 2.82 -28.99 -5.04
C LEU A 183 1.61 -28.18 -4.55
N GLY A 184 0.40 -28.48 -5.02
CA GLY A 184 -0.83 -27.84 -4.54
C GLY A 184 -1.04 -28.07 -3.05
N ASP A 185 -0.89 -29.32 -2.60
CA ASP A 185 -1.02 -29.70 -1.19
C ASP A 185 0.06 -29.01 -0.32
N LEU A 186 1.31 -28.97 -0.82
CA LEU A 186 2.41 -28.28 -0.15
C LEU A 186 2.10 -26.79 0.05
N PHE A 187 1.63 -26.09 -0.98
CA PHE A 187 1.31 -24.66 -0.87
C PHE A 187 0.05 -24.40 -0.04
N ALA A 188 -0.90 -25.34 0.02
CA ALA A 188 -2.02 -25.23 0.95
C ALA A 188 -1.51 -25.25 2.41
N ILE A 189 -0.60 -26.18 2.74
CA ILE A 189 0.01 -26.27 4.08
C ILE A 189 0.83 -25.01 4.40
N ILE A 190 1.69 -24.55 3.48
CA ILE A 190 2.50 -23.34 3.67
C ILE A 190 1.59 -22.12 3.86
N GLY A 191 0.53 -21.99 3.05
CA GLY A 191 -0.44 -20.92 3.16
C GLY A 191 -1.18 -20.91 4.49
N PHE A 192 -1.58 -22.10 4.96
CA PHE A 192 -2.22 -22.26 6.25
C PHE A 192 -1.29 -21.87 7.40
N ALA A 193 -0.04 -22.34 7.39
CA ALA A 193 0.95 -21.98 8.40
C ALA A 193 1.23 -20.47 8.41
N LEU A 194 1.38 -19.85 7.23
CA LEU A 194 1.58 -18.41 7.09
C LEU A 194 0.36 -17.63 7.61
N GLY A 195 -0.86 -18.09 7.32
CA GLY A 195 -2.10 -17.51 7.81
C GLY A 195 -2.21 -17.55 9.33
N ILE A 196 -1.80 -18.64 9.98
CA ILE A 196 -1.74 -18.74 11.44
C ILE A 196 -0.77 -17.71 12.02
N ILE A 197 0.45 -17.63 11.48
CA ILE A 197 1.47 -16.71 11.98
C ILE A 197 1.02 -15.25 11.83
N LEU A 198 0.45 -14.89 10.68
CA LEU A 198 -0.12 -13.56 10.43
C LEU A 198 -1.28 -13.26 11.41
N SER A 199 -2.18 -14.22 11.63
CA SER A 199 -3.30 -14.09 12.55
C SER A 199 -2.82 -13.87 14.00
N GLN A 200 -1.84 -14.66 14.46
CA GLN A 200 -1.24 -14.48 15.78
C GLN A 200 -0.56 -13.12 15.92
N LYS A 201 0.11 -12.64 14.87
CA LYS A 201 0.72 -11.32 14.86
C LYS A 201 -0.34 -10.21 15.00
N ILE A 202 -1.41 -10.27 14.20
CA ILE A 202 -2.52 -9.33 14.30
C ILE A 202 -3.10 -9.32 15.71
N SER A 203 -3.36 -10.50 16.29
CA SER A 203 -3.89 -10.60 17.66
C SER A 203 -2.98 -9.91 18.66
N SER A 204 -1.67 -10.22 18.64
CA SER A 204 -0.71 -9.62 19.58
C SER A 204 -0.56 -8.12 19.39
N THR A 205 -0.59 -7.62 18.16
CA THR A 205 -0.54 -6.19 17.91
C THR A 205 -1.84 -5.51 18.33
N TYR A 206 -2.99 -6.14 18.07
CA TYR A 206 -4.31 -5.62 18.47
C TYR A 206 -4.47 -5.55 19.99
N ASP A 207 -4.02 -6.57 20.73
CA ASP A 207 -4.03 -6.54 22.20
C ASP A 207 -3.22 -5.35 22.73
N LYS A 208 -2.05 -5.09 22.16
CA LYS A 208 -1.22 -3.93 22.53
C LYS A 208 -1.87 -2.61 22.13
N PHE A 209 -2.56 -2.56 20.99
CA PHE A 209 -3.33 -1.40 20.57
C PHE A 209 -4.41 -1.07 21.61
N LEU A 210 -5.18 -2.08 22.05
CA LEU A 210 -6.19 -1.94 23.10
C LEU A 210 -5.59 -1.51 24.46
N GLU A 211 -4.42 -2.04 24.85
CA GLU A 211 -3.72 -1.61 26.07
C GLU A 211 -3.43 -0.10 26.06
N VAL A 212 -2.98 0.44 24.92
CA VAL A 212 -2.67 1.86 24.79
C VAL A 212 -3.95 2.70 24.74
N GLU A 213 -4.96 2.27 23.99
CA GLU A 213 -6.26 2.95 23.90
C GLU A 213 -6.93 3.05 25.29
N THR A 214 -7.01 1.93 26.01
CA THR A 214 -7.59 1.92 27.37
C THR A 214 -6.78 2.78 28.35
N THR A 215 -5.45 2.84 28.20
CA THR A 215 -4.59 3.70 29.02
C THR A 215 -4.83 5.18 28.70
N ILE A 216 -5.01 5.55 27.43
CA ILE A 216 -5.36 6.92 27.02
C ILE A 216 -6.71 7.34 27.59
N VAL A 217 -7.73 6.50 27.51
CA VAL A 217 -9.06 6.78 28.08
C VAL A 217 -8.98 6.96 29.61
N ARG A 218 -8.26 6.06 30.31
CA ARG A 218 -8.04 6.18 31.76
C ARG A 218 -7.33 7.50 32.10
N LEU A 219 -6.33 7.86 31.32
CA LEU A 219 -5.55 9.07 31.50
C LEU A 219 -6.39 10.33 31.28
N SER A 220 -7.21 10.39 30.23
CA SER A 220 -8.18 11.47 29.99
C SER A 220 -9.13 11.64 31.17
N SER A 221 -9.76 10.55 31.61
CA SER A 221 -10.71 10.54 32.73
C SER A 221 -10.06 11.03 34.04
N THR A 222 -8.82 10.59 34.29
CA THR A 222 -8.06 10.99 35.48
C THR A 222 -7.65 12.46 35.44
N LEU A 223 -7.25 12.98 34.27
CA LEU A 223 -6.94 14.41 34.08
C LEU A 223 -8.16 15.30 34.29
N THR A 224 -9.31 14.92 33.74
CA THR A 224 -10.57 15.66 33.91
C THR A 224 -10.97 15.70 35.37
N SER A 225 -10.94 14.55 36.06
CA SER A 225 -11.24 14.46 37.48
C SER A 225 -10.28 15.31 38.32
N LEU A 226 -8.98 15.27 38.01
CA LEU A 226 -7.97 16.08 38.67
C LEU A 226 -8.23 17.58 38.47
N GLY A 227 -8.56 17.99 37.24
CA GLY A 227 -8.88 19.37 36.91
C GLY A 227 -10.08 19.89 37.71
N GLU A 228 -11.16 19.10 37.81
CA GLU A 228 -12.34 19.45 38.61
C GLU A 228 -12.05 19.59 40.10
N ILE A 229 -11.21 18.71 40.66
CA ILE A 229 -10.85 18.78 42.09
C ILE A 229 -10.00 20.02 42.37
N LEU A 230 -8.99 20.26 41.53
CA LEU A 230 -8.10 21.42 41.68
C LEU A 230 -8.82 22.75 41.40
N ASP A 231 -9.89 22.78 40.60
CA ASP A 231 -10.68 23.99 40.39
C ASP A 231 -11.60 24.34 41.58
N ARG A 232 -11.88 23.37 42.46
CA ARG A 232 -12.58 23.65 43.73
C ARG A 232 -11.67 24.33 44.74
N THR A 233 -10.37 24.38 44.51
CA THR A 233 -9.43 25.06 45.40
C THR A 233 -9.38 26.57 45.12
N PRO A 234 -8.89 27.38 46.07
CA PRO A 234 -8.92 28.85 45.96
C PRO A 234 -8.19 29.38 44.72
N ASN A 235 -7.18 28.66 44.23
CA ASN A 235 -6.33 29.09 43.13
C ASN A 235 -6.97 28.87 41.73
N ARG A 236 -8.01 28.02 41.62
CA ARG A 236 -8.79 27.72 40.38
C ARG A 236 -7.95 27.50 39.11
N ASN A 237 -6.76 26.95 39.26
CA ASN A 237 -5.80 26.77 38.16
C ASN A 237 -5.67 25.30 37.71
N GLY A 238 -6.57 24.43 38.19
CA GLY A 238 -6.57 22.99 37.99
C GLY A 238 -6.75 22.60 36.54
N ARG A 239 -7.88 23.01 35.93
CA ARG A 239 -8.16 22.76 34.51
C ARG A 239 -7.03 23.28 33.64
N LYS A 240 -6.58 24.51 33.85
CA LYS A 240 -5.50 25.12 33.04
C LYS A 240 -4.19 24.33 33.10
N ALA A 241 -3.83 23.77 34.26
CA ALA A 241 -2.67 22.91 34.40
C ALA A 241 -2.86 21.58 33.64
N CYS A 242 -4.02 20.92 33.79
CA CYS A 242 -4.36 19.71 33.05
C CYS A 242 -4.40 19.92 31.53
N GLN A 243 -4.95 21.04 31.06
CA GLN A 243 -5.00 21.41 29.63
C GLN A 243 -3.60 21.60 29.04
N THR A 244 -2.71 22.27 29.79
CA THR A 244 -1.32 22.48 29.36
C THR A 244 -0.59 21.15 29.29
N TRP A 245 -0.74 20.31 30.31
CA TRP A 245 -0.19 18.96 30.33
C TRP A 245 -0.70 18.11 29.16
N ALA A 246 -2.01 18.15 28.87
CA ALA A 246 -2.62 17.39 27.77
C ALA A 246 -2.08 17.82 26.40
N ARG A 247 -1.87 19.13 26.18
CA ARG A 247 -1.21 19.62 24.95
C ARG A 247 0.21 19.11 24.81
N ASP A 248 1.01 19.23 25.86
CA ASP A 248 2.41 18.79 25.85
C ASP A 248 2.48 17.28 25.58
N PHE A 249 1.61 16.50 26.24
CA PHE A 249 1.52 15.06 26.01
C PHE A 249 1.08 14.71 24.58
N LEU A 250 0.07 15.38 24.02
CA LEU A 250 -0.36 15.16 22.64
C LEU A 250 0.72 15.48 21.61
N LEU A 251 1.52 16.53 21.84
CA LEU A 251 2.67 16.85 20.98
C LEU A 251 3.70 15.72 21.03
N LEU A 252 4.01 15.21 22.23
CA LEU A 252 4.91 14.07 22.40
C LEU A 252 4.32 12.79 21.80
N LEU A 253 3.01 12.57 21.87
CA LEU A 253 2.35 11.40 21.29
C LEU A 253 2.39 11.44 19.75
N LYS A 254 2.36 12.64 19.14
CA LYS A 254 2.46 12.84 17.69
C LYS A 254 3.91 12.85 17.17
N ASP A 255 4.92 13.12 18.01
CA ASP A 255 6.33 13.20 17.59
C ASP A 255 7.05 11.83 17.57
N PRO A 256 7.36 11.23 16.40
CA PRO A 256 7.97 9.89 16.33
C PRO A 256 9.31 9.74 17.07
N GLY A 257 10.02 10.83 17.39
CA GLY A 257 11.27 10.81 18.14
C GLY A 257 11.14 10.96 19.66
N ALA A 258 9.95 11.28 20.16
CA ALA A 258 9.71 11.52 21.58
C ALA A 258 9.92 10.26 22.43
N ASN A 259 10.54 10.44 23.58
CA ASN A 259 10.83 9.40 24.55
C ASN A 259 10.33 9.77 25.95
N ASN A 260 10.46 8.83 26.90
CA ASN A 260 9.95 9.01 28.27
C ASN A 260 10.57 10.20 29.04
N HIS A 261 11.76 10.67 28.68
CA HIS A 261 12.37 11.83 29.32
C HIS A 261 11.70 13.14 28.92
N ASP A 262 11.12 13.21 27.72
CA ASP A 262 10.55 14.45 27.18
C ASP A 262 9.28 14.85 27.94
N ILE A 263 8.57 13.88 28.53
CA ILE A 263 7.37 14.13 29.34
C ILE A 263 7.67 14.64 30.75
N TYR A 264 8.92 14.50 31.21
CA TYR A 264 9.30 14.89 32.58
C TYR A 264 8.95 16.35 32.87
N ARG A 265 9.13 17.25 31.90
CA ARG A 265 8.80 18.67 32.05
C ARG A 265 7.30 18.90 32.25
N ALA A 266 6.46 18.22 31.46
CA ALA A 266 5.01 18.28 31.61
C ALA A 266 4.59 17.69 32.97
N ASN A 267 5.13 16.54 33.36
CA ASN A 267 4.81 15.92 34.66
C ASN A 267 5.19 16.82 35.84
N MET A 268 6.34 17.50 35.77
CA MET A 268 6.78 18.43 36.81
C MET A 268 5.93 19.69 36.89
N SER A 269 5.46 20.24 35.76
CA SER A 269 4.58 21.41 35.77
C SER A 269 3.23 21.08 36.41
N LEU A 270 2.66 19.90 36.11
CA LEU A 270 1.44 19.42 36.75
C LEU A 270 1.64 19.15 38.25
N TYR A 271 2.77 18.56 38.64
CA TYR A 271 3.10 18.34 40.06
C TYR A 271 3.16 19.66 40.84
N GLN A 272 3.80 20.69 40.27
CA GLN A 272 3.88 22.01 40.89
C GLN A 272 2.51 22.65 41.06
N ALA A 273 1.61 22.50 40.08
CA ALA A 273 0.23 23.00 40.20
C ALA A 273 -0.51 22.34 41.38
N ILE A 274 -0.37 21.02 41.55
CA ILE A 274 -0.99 20.28 42.66
C ILE A 274 -0.40 20.71 44.01
N ARG A 275 0.91 20.90 44.10
CA ARG A 275 1.59 21.25 45.37
C ARG A 275 1.46 22.73 45.76
N SER A 276 1.13 23.60 44.81
CA SER A 276 1.02 25.05 45.04
C SER A 276 -0.12 25.46 45.97
N ASP A 277 -1.01 24.53 46.33
CA ASP A 277 -2.19 24.80 47.14
C ASP A 277 -2.18 23.92 48.41
N GLU A 278 -2.07 24.57 49.56
CA GLU A 278 -1.94 23.90 50.88
C GLU A 278 -3.21 23.15 51.29
N ASN A 279 -4.36 23.44 50.67
CA ASN A 279 -5.65 22.81 50.98
C ASN A 279 -5.94 21.54 50.17
N VAL A 280 -4.96 21.07 49.41
CA VAL A 280 -5.09 19.92 48.49
C VAL A 280 -5.04 18.61 49.28
N PRO A 281 -6.04 17.71 49.12
CA PRO A 281 -6.02 16.37 49.73
C PRO A 281 -4.72 15.62 49.42
N GLY A 282 -4.13 14.98 50.44
CA GLY A 282 -2.86 14.24 50.31
C GLY A 282 -2.90 13.10 49.26
N ASP A 283 -4.09 12.59 48.96
CA ASP A 283 -4.30 11.51 47.98
C ASP A 283 -4.08 11.94 46.53
N LEU A 284 -4.06 13.25 46.22
CA LEU A 284 -3.85 13.75 44.85
C LEU A 284 -2.45 13.51 44.32
N HIS A 285 -1.49 13.22 45.21
CA HIS A 285 -0.17 12.74 44.80
C HIS A 285 -0.27 11.38 44.06
N MET A 286 -1.16 10.49 44.49
CA MET A 286 -1.37 9.20 43.83
C MET A 286 -2.02 9.38 42.46
N THR A 287 -2.93 10.35 42.32
CA THR A 287 -3.52 10.72 41.03
C THR A 287 -2.48 11.22 40.04
N TRP A 288 -1.57 12.11 40.48
CA TRP A 288 -0.45 12.57 39.66
C TRP A 288 0.48 11.43 39.24
N LEU A 289 0.80 10.53 40.17
CA LEU A 289 1.64 9.37 39.89
C LEU A 289 0.98 8.44 38.86
N SER A 290 -0.34 8.24 38.95
CA SER A 290 -1.10 7.49 37.95
C SER A 290 -1.00 8.10 36.57
N ILE A 291 -1.22 9.42 36.44
CA ILE A 291 -1.10 10.14 35.16
C ILE A 291 0.31 9.98 34.59
N THR A 292 1.32 10.15 35.44
CA THR A 292 2.74 10.04 35.05
C THR A 292 3.08 8.64 34.56
N ASN A 293 2.63 7.61 35.25
CA ASN A 293 2.87 6.21 34.88
C ASN A 293 2.16 5.85 33.56
N ASP A 294 0.89 6.25 33.42
CA ASP A 294 0.09 5.98 32.22
C ASP A 294 0.68 6.67 30.99
N ALA A 295 1.11 7.92 31.13
CA ALA A 295 1.71 8.67 30.04
C ALA A 295 3.07 8.10 29.62
N THR A 296 3.88 7.69 30.60
CA THR A 296 5.17 7.02 30.36
C THR A 296 4.96 5.66 29.69
N PHE A 297 3.92 4.92 30.09
CA PHE A 297 3.55 3.66 29.46
C PHE A 297 3.22 3.86 27.98
N CYS A 298 2.35 4.82 27.65
CA CYS A 298 2.00 5.15 26.25
C CYS A 298 3.22 5.52 25.41
N LEU A 299 4.11 6.39 25.92
CA LEU A 299 5.33 6.77 25.22
C LEU A 299 6.32 5.60 25.05
N SER A 300 6.41 4.71 26.04
CA SER A 300 7.27 3.52 25.93
C SER A 300 6.79 2.54 24.87
N LYS A 301 5.47 2.38 24.73
CA LYS A 301 4.82 1.50 23.74
C LYS A 301 4.86 2.08 22.32
N LYS A 302 5.11 3.38 22.18
CA LYS A 302 5.23 4.08 20.89
C LYS A 302 6.39 3.60 20.02
N ALA A 303 7.49 3.19 20.63
CA ALA A 303 8.67 2.72 19.92
C ALA A 303 8.44 1.30 19.37
N ARG A 304 7.84 1.18 18.17
CA ARG A 304 7.60 -0.05 17.37
C ARG A 304 7.55 -1.35 18.16
N LEU A 305 6.33 -1.79 18.44
CA LEU A 305 5.98 -2.93 19.29
C LEU A 305 6.43 -4.31 18.78
N THR A 306 6.90 -4.39 17.53
CA THR A 306 7.30 -5.61 16.83
C THR A 306 8.79 -5.54 16.41
N PRO A 307 9.60 -6.60 16.68
CA PRO A 307 10.98 -6.64 16.22
C PRO A 307 11.08 -6.59 14.70
N ARG A 308 11.90 -5.68 14.16
CA ARG A 308 12.06 -5.49 12.70
C ARG A 308 12.44 -6.77 11.95
N ALA A 309 13.22 -7.65 12.56
CA ALA A 309 13.60 -8.93 11.95
C ALA A 309 12.39 -9.85 11.72
N TYR A 310 11.43 -9.85 12.65
CA TYR A 310 10.21 -10.64 12.55
C TYR A 310 9.30 -10.09 11.43
N ASP A 311 9.16 -8.77 11.33
CA ASP A 311 8.38 -8.13 10.27
C ASP A 311 8.93 -8.42 8.87
N LEU A 312 10.25 -8.34 8.72
CA LEU A 312 10.93 -8.61 7.46
C LEU A 312 10.78 -10.08 7.05
N LEU A 313 10.93 -11.01 7.99
CA LEU A 313 10.74 -12.43 7.73
C LEU A 313 9.31 -12.71 7.24
N LEU A 314 8.31 -12.14 7.91
CA LEU A 314 6.89 -12.32 7.57
C LEU A 314 6.56 -11.74 6.18
N GLN A 315 7.12 -10.57 5.86
CA GLN A 315 6.98 -9.94 4.55
C GLN A 315 7.62 -10.80 3.46
N GLN A 316 8.86 -11.25 3.67
CA GLN A 316 9.59 -12.10 2.73
C GLN A 316 8.88 -13.44 2.52
N ALA A 317 8.38 -14.05 3.58
CA ALA A 317 7.61 -15.29 3.52
C ALA A 317 6.30 -15.11 2.71
N THR A 318 5.59 -14.01 2.94
CA THR A 318 4.37 -13.66 2.17
C THR A 318 4.67 -13.46 0.70
N VAL A 319 5.72 -12.70 0.36
CA VAL A 319 6.16 -12.50 -1.04
C VAL A 319 6.50 -13.84 -1.68
N LEU A 320 7.32 -14.65 -1.01
CA LEU A 320 7.75 -15.95 -1.50
C LEU A 320 6.55 -16.86 -1.75
N TYR A 321 5.61 -16.92 -0.81
CA TYR A 321 4.40 -17.72 -0.94
C TYR A 321 3.55 -17.32 -2.16
N LEU A 322 3.32 -16.02 -2.37
CA LEU A 322 2.55 -15.52 -3.51
C LEU A 322 3.23 -15.82 -4.84
N VAL A 323 4.56 -15.70 -4.90
CA VAL A 323 5.35 -16.09 -6.08
C VAL A 323 5.22 -17.59 -6.33
N LEU A 324 5.32 -18.42 -5.30
CA LEU A 324 5.18 -19.87 -5.44
C LEU A 324 3.79 -20.28 -5.95
N ILE A 325 2.71 -19.74 -5.39
CA ILE A 325 1.36 -20.00 -5.92
C ILE A 325 1.25 -19.54 -7.37
N ALA A 326 1.74 -18.34 -7.67
CA ALA A 326 1.63 -17.77 -9.01
C ALA A 326 2.37 -18.63 -10.05
N LEU A 327 3.51 -19.19 -9.67
CA LEU A 327 4.29 -20.05 -10.55
C LEU A 327 3.71 -21.45 -10.67
N PHE A 328 3.23 -22.06 -9.59
CA PHE A 328 3.04 -23.51 -9.58
C PHE A 328 1.58 -23.99 -9.50
N ILE A 329 0.62 -23.17 -9.03
CA ILE A 329 -0.80 -23.59 -9.06
C ILE A 329 -1.37 -23.31 -10.43
N PRO A 330 -1.73 -24.32 -11.25
CA PRO A 330 -2.08 -24.09 -12.65
C PRO A 330 -3.47 -23.47 -12.84
N GLY A 331 -3.67 -22.90 -14.03
CA GLY A 331 -4.99 -22.57 -14.55
C GLY A 331 -5.66 -21.36 -13.91
N LEU A 332 -6.97 -21.28 -14.12
CA LEU A 332 -7.85 -20.28 -13.51
C LEU A 332 -7.87 -20.39 -11.99
N THR A 333 -7.79 -21.61 -11.45
CA THR A 333 -7.69 -21.86 -9.99
C THR A 333 -6.50 -21.11 -9.42
N GLY A 334 -5.31 -21.23 -10.02
CA GLY A 334 -4.14 -20.47 -9.61
C GLY A 334 -4.32 -18.96 -9.69
N MET A 335 -4.99 -18.45 -10.73
CA MET A 335 -5.28 -17.02 -10.86
C MET A 335 -6.18 -16.50 -9.73
N ILE A 336 -7.24 -17.22 -9.41
CA ILE A 336 -8.16 -16.88 -8.31
C ILE A 336 -7.45 -17.00 -6.96
N SER A 337 -6.69 -18.09 -6.75
CA SER A 337 -5.92 -18.31 -5.52
C SER A 337 -4.90 -17.21 -5.28
N VAL A 338 -4.12 -16.83 -6.31
CA VAL A 338 -3.18 -15.69 -6.23
C VAL A 338 -3.90 -14.41 -5.85
N PHE A 339 -5.02 -14.11 -6.50
CA PHE A 339 -5.77 -12.88 -6.25
C PHE A 339 -6.25 -12.80 -4.80
N ILE A 340 -6.89 -13.87 -4.32
CA ILE A 340 -7.42 -13.95 -2.96
C ILE A 340 -6.28 -13.95 -1.94
N ALA A 341 -5.23 -14.74 -2.16
CA ALA A 341 -4.08 -14.81 -1.26
C ALA A 341 -3.36 -13.47 -1.17
N ALA A 342 -3.16 -12.78 -2.30
CA ALA A 342 -2.55 -11.46 -2.30
C ALA A 342 -3.44 -10.44 -1.57
N TYR A 343 -4.76 -10.48 -1.76
CA TYR A 343 -5.68 -9.61 -1.03
C TYR A 343 -5.62 -9.83 0.48
N ILE A 344 -5.72 -11.08 0.92
CA ILE A 344 -5.78 -11.44 2.34
C ILE A 344 -4.42 -11.22 3.01
N LEU A 345 -3.33 -11.80 2.48
CA LEU A 345 -2.05 -11.82 3.18
C LEU A 345 -1.39 -10.44 3.22
N TYR A 346 -1.40 -9.71 2.10
CA TYR A 346 -0.91 -8.32 2.14
C TYR A 346 -1.88 -7.41 2.89
N GLY A 347 -3.19 -7.62 2.78
CA GLY A 347 -4.16 -6.85 3.56
C GLY A 347 -3.93 -6.99 5.06
N MET A 348 -3.72 -8.22 5.53
CA MET A 348 -3.34 -8.53 6.92
C MET A 348 -2.01 -7.88 7.31
N TYR A 349 -1.00 -7.94 6.44
CA TYR A 349 0.29 -7.29 6.69
C TYR A 349 0.15 -5.77 6.88
N TYR A 350 -0.54 -5.09 5.97
CA TYR A 350 -0.77 -3.64 6.05
C TYR A 350 -1.59 -3.26 7.30
N LEU A 351 -2.63 -4.03 7.61
CA LEU A 351 -3.43 -3.82 8.82
C LEU A 351 -2.57 -3.92 10.08
N THR A 352 -1.68 -4.92 10.12
CA THR A 352 -0.77 -5.10 11.26
C THR A 352 0.21 -3.93 11.39
N GLN A 353 0.74 -3.43 10.26
CA GLN A 353 1.67 -2.30 10.29
C GLN A 353 1.02 -1.02 10.83
N ASP A 354 -0.22 -0.76 10.47
CA ASP A 354 -0.95 0.40 10.99
C ASP A 354 -1.31 0.22 12.47
N LEU A 355 -1.73 -0.99 12.89
CA LEU A 355 -1.97 -1.28 14.31
C LEU A 355 -0.70 -1.19 15.18
N ASP A 356 0.48 -1.42 14.62
CA ASP A 356 1.77 -1.25 15.31
C ASP A 356 2.12 0.24 15.55
N SER A 357 1.31 1.18 15.04
CA SER A 357 1.48 2.63 15.23
C SER A 357 0.35 3.23 16.08
N ILE A 358 0.72 4.07 17.06
CA ILE A 358 -0.25 4.70 17.99
C ILE A 358 -0.98 5.88 17.31
N VAL A 359 -0.23 6.77 16.65
CA VAL A 359 -0.77 7.95 15.96
C VAL A 359 -0.04 8.12 14.63
N GLY A 360 -0.80 8.14 13.53
CA GLY A 360 -0.25 8.47 12.21
C GLY A 360 0.54 7.34 11.57
N GLY A 361 -0.05 6.14 11.53
CA GLY A 361 0.47 5.02 10.73
C GLY A 361 0.74 5.42 9.28
N GLU A 362 1.59 4.64 8.60
CA GLU A 362 2.00 4.92 7.21
C GLU A 362 0.77 4.96 6.27
N TYR A 363 -0.30 4.22 6.59
CA TYR A 363 -1.51 4.12 5.78
C TYR A 363 -2.74 4.81 6.42
N GLN A 364 -2.64 5.23 7.68
CA GLN A 364 -3.69 5.94 8.44
C GLN A 364 -5.08 5.27 8.40
N LEU A 365 -5.12 3.95 8.25
CA LEU A 365 -6.32 3.12 8.22
C LEU A 365 -6.93 2.95 9.61
N ILE A 366 -6.09 2.80 10.63
CA ILE A 366 -6.48 2.66 12.04
C ILE A 366 -5.63 3.62 12.87
N ASN A 367 -6.27 4.41 13.73
CA ASN A 367 -5.62 5.26 14.71
C ASN A 367 -6.31 5.08 16.05
N ILE A 368 -5.56 5.27 17.14
CA ILE A 368 -6.15 5.33 18.47
C ILE A 368 -7.01 6.58 18.57
N ASP A 369 -8.22 6.43 19.13
CA ASP A 369 -9.08 7.57 19.42
C ASP A 369 -8.46 8.41 20.55
N ILE A 370 -8.02 9.61 20.20
CA ILE A 370 -7.45 10.60 21.12
C ILE A 370 -8.39 11.80 21.31
N SER A 371 -9.65 11.70 20.86
CA SER A 371 -10.60 12.82 20.84
C SER A 371 -10.84 13.43 22.21
N GLU A 372 -10.91 12.60 23.27
CA GLU A 372 -11.08 13.11 24.65
C GLU A 372 -9.87 13.93 25.11
N LEU A 373 -8.66 13.48 24.82
CA LEU A 373 -7.43 14.24 25.11
C LEU A 373 -7.38 15.54 24.30
N GLU A 374 -7.78 15.50 23.03
CA GLU A 374 -7.85 16.69 22.19
C GLU A 374 -8.90 17.68 22.69
N GLN A 375 -10.04 17.20 23.20
CA GLN A 375 -11.06 18.03 23.83
C GLN A 375 -10.48 18.72 25.07
N ILE A 376 -9.87 17.98 26.00
CA ILE A 376 -9.21 18.56 27.19
C ILE A 376 -8.16 19.60 26.75
N ALA A 377 -7.34 19.30 25.74
CA ALA A 377 -6.31 20.22 25.26
C ALA A 377 -6.86 21.51 24.62
N SER A 378 -8.06 21.45 24.04
CA SER A 378 -8.69 22.50 23.24
C SER A 378 -9.70 23.38 24.00
N GLU A 379 -10.18 22.95 25.17
CA GLU A 379 -11.15 23.71 25.95
C GLU A 379 -10.64 25.14 26.23
N PRO A 380 -11.40 26.18 25.82
CA PRO A 380 -11.01 27.57 26.08
C PRO A 380 -10.99 27.85 27.58
N ARG A 381 -10.15 28.79 28.01
CA ARG A 381 -10.23 29.33 29.38
C ARG A 381 -11.64 29.86 29.58
N GLU A 382 -12.45 29.22 30.41
CA GLU A 382 -13.61 29.88 30.98
C GLU A 382 -13.07 30.96 31.93
N ASP A 383 -12.93 32.17 31.39
CA ASP A 383 -12.81 33.38 32.20
C ASP A 383 -14.17 33.59 32.89
N VAL A 384 -14.34 33.04 34.11
CA VAL A 384 -15.45 33.36 35.02
C VAL A 384 -14.95 33.67 36.42
#